data_AF-A0A261QLA4-F1
#
_entry.id   AF-A0A261QLA4-F1
#
_cell.length_a   1.000
_cell.length_b   1.000
_cell.length_c   1.000
_cell.angle_alpha   90.00
_cell.angle_beta   90.00
_cell.angle_gamma   90.00
#
_symmetry.space_group_name_H-M   'P 1'
#
loop_
_entity.id
_entity.type
_entity.pdbx_description
1 polymer ?
#
loop_
_entity_poly.entity_id
_entity_poly.type
_entity_poly.pdbx_seq_one_letter_code
_entity_poly.pdbx_strand_id
1 'polypeptide(L)'
;MKVGKTISEIRKTNKMTQEEFASLFHVTRQTVSNWENEKSYPDLQTLVDISNRFDVSLDRMLKGDTVMVKRIDREIKIGKQLKKGIIVFGSILIVMGMIWSILWNINKNTVEGKFQSGVEELGFIYNEQLGYYTKEMGDGTTFKLPNQKMPDLLDFSLDFHAKHLDYYTEIRDETLWLRWSGKDKDGQNPVTIHLLEGSLSKKEEEDLKNGTELSNIIDEAEKIYETVYK
;
A
#
# COMPACT_ATOMS: atom_id res chain seq x y z
N MET A 1 52.81 -14.08 5.54
CA MET A 1 52.73 -15.43 4.93
C MET A 1 51.28 -15.65 4.58
N LYS A 2 50.94 -15.95 3.34
CA LYS A 2 49.54 -16.00 2.90
C LYS A 2 48.93 -17.37 3.24
N VAL A 3 47.65 -17.39 3.60
CA VAL A 3 46.94 -18.60 4.09
C VAL A 3 47.06 -19.77 3.10
N GLY A 4 46.91 -19.49 1.80
CA GLY A 4 47.03 -20.49 0.74
C GLY A 4 48.37 -21.22 0.71
N LYS A 5 49.46 -20.49 0.99
CA LYS A 5 50.80 -21.08 1.09
C LYS A 5 50.90 -22.02 2.28
N THR A 6 50.38 -21.63 3.45
CA THR A 6 50.35 -22.47 4.65
C THR A 6 49.56 -23.76 4.40
N ILE A 7 48.41 -23.68 3.72
CA ILE A 7 47.60 -24.86 3.36
C ILE A 7 48.38 -25.80 2.43
N SER A 8 49.04 -25.24 1.40
CA SER A 8 49.86 -26.03 0.47
C SER A 8 51.04 -26.70 1.17
N GLU A 9 51.69 -26.01 2.12
CA GLU A 9 52.76 -26.55 2.95
C GLU A 9 52.28 -27.73 3.81
N ILE A 10 51.18 -27.56 4.55
CA ILE A 10 50.58 -28.61 5.39
C ILE A 10 50.26 -29.85 4.54
N ARG A 11 49.59 -29.66 3.40
CA ARG A 11 49.21 -30.77 2.51
C ARG A 11 50.44 -31.53 2.00
N LYS A 12 51.46 -30.81 1.52
CA LYS A 12 52.67 -31.40 0.96
C LYS A 12 53.50 -32.13 2.01
N THR A 13 53.63 -31.57 3.21
CA THR A 13 54.34 -32.21 4.33
C THR A 13 53.67 -33.53 4.75
N ASN A 14 52.34 -33.61 4.64
CA ASN A 14 51.57 -34.82 4.92
C ASN A 14 51.41 -35.75 3.69
N LYS A 15 52.10 -35.46 2.57
CA LYS A 15 52.10 -36.25 1.33
C LYS A 15 50.70 -36.49 0.74
N MET A 16 49.78 -35.54 0.91
CA MET A 16 48.42 -35.66 0.42
C MET A 16 48.25 -34.99 -0.96
N THR A 17 47.40 -35.54 -1.80
CA THR A 17 46.86 -34.88 -3.00
C THR A 17 45.84 -33.82 -2.59
N GLN A 18 45.52 -32.89 -3.51
CA GLN A 18 44.47 -31.88 -3.26
C GLN A 18 43.10 -32.53 -3.04
N GLU A 19 42.82 -33.68 -3.67
CA GLU A 19 41.58 -34.44 -3.51
C GLU A 19 41.49 -35.07 -2.12
N GLU A 20 42.57 -35.70 -1.65
CA GLU A 20 42.63 -36.29 -0.31
C GLU A 20 42.52 -35.22 0.79
N PHE A 21 43.18 -34.07 0.60
CA PHE A 21 43.05 -32.94 1.54
C PHE A 21 41.62 -32.37 1.53
N ALA A 22 41.01 -32.23 0.36
CA ALA A 22 39.64 -31.74 0.22
C ALA A 22 38.64 -32.65 0.94
N SER A 23 38.84 -33.96 0.83
CA SER A 23 38.00 -34.98 1.47
C SER A 23 37.98 -34.86 2.99
N LEU A 24 39.08 -34.41 3.62
CA LEU A 24 39.16 -34.22 5.08
C LEU A 24 38.26 -33.10 5.61
N PHE A 25 37.93 -32.11 4.77
CA PHE A 25 37.16 -30.92 5.14
C PHE A 25 35.83 -30.83 4.39
N HIS A 26 35.41 -31.93 3.75
CA HIS A 26 34.15 -32.02 3.00
C HIS A 26 33.99 -30.93 1.94
N VAL A 27 35.08 -30.57 1.28
CA VAL A 27 35.09 -29.62 0.15
C VAL A 27 35.55 -30.30 -1.12
N THR A 28 35.44 -29.60 -2.26
CA THR A 28 35.94 -30.12 -3.53
C THR A 28 37.45 -29.88 -3.67
N ARG A 29 38.12 -30.70 -4.48
CA ARG A 29 39.51 -30.43 -4.89
C ARG A 29 39.69 -29.04 -5.49
N GLN A 30 38.72 -28.56 -6.27
CA GLN A 30 38.76 -27.22 -6.85
C GLN A 30 38.75 -26.14 -5.77
N THR A 31 38.00 -26.33 -4.69
CA THR A 31 37.98 -25.44 -3.53
C THR A 31 39.37 -25.37 -2.88
N VAL A 32 40.01 -26.51 -2.63
CA VAL A 32 41.38 -26.55 -2.08
C VAL A 32 42.39 -25.90 -3.03
N SER A 33 42.28 -26.16 -4.33
CA SER A 33 43.11 -25.48 -5.34
C SER A 33 42.93 -23.97 -5.30
N ASN A 34 41.69 -23.49 -5.17
CA ASN A 34 41.39 -22.06 -5.03
C ASN A 34 41.96 -21.47 -3.73
N TRP A 35 41.97 -22.21 -2.62
CA TRP A 35 42.62 -21.79 -1.38
C TRP A 35 44.14 -21.68 -1.54
N GLU A 36 44.77 -22.71 -2.10
CA GLU A 36 46.24 -22.75 -2.31
C GLU A 36 46.72 -21.63 -3.25
N ASN A 37 45.86 -21.20 -4.17
CA ASN A 37 46.14 -20.13 -5.14
C ASN A 37 45.52 -18.77 -4.77
N GLU A 38 45.03 -18.60 -3.54
CA GLU A 38 44.47 -17.33 -3.02
C GLU A 38 43.27 -16.77 -3.80
N LYS A 39 42.61 -17.61 -4.59
CA LYS A 39 41.36 -17.25 -5.29
C LYS A 39 40.17 -17.21 -4.34
N SER A 40 40.26 -17.92 -3.22
CA SER A 40 39.27 -17.92 -2.13
C SER A 40 39.96 -18.27 -0.82
N TYR A 41 39.27 -18.04 0.30
CA TYR A 41 39.75 -18.44 1.62
C TYR A 41 38.82 -19.50 2.24
N PRO A 42 39.34 -20.42 3.07
CA PRO A 42 38.48 -21.24 3.91
C PRO A 42 37.71 -20.36 4.89
N ASP A 43 36.53 -20.80 5.32
CA ASP A 43 35.82 -20.13 6.41
C ASP A 43 36.53 -20.35 7.76
N LEU A 44 36.07 -19.63 8.80
CA LEU A 44 36.70 -19.67 10.11
C LEU A 44 36.65 -21.08 10.73
N GLN A 45 35.56 -21.81 10.52
CA GLN A 45 35.40 -23.16 11.06
C GLN A 45 36.39 -24.12 10.40
N THR A 46 36.49 -24.07 9.08
CA THR A 46 37.43 -24.87 8.29
C THR A 46 38.87 -24.55 8.68
N LEU A 47 39.21 -23.29 8.94
CA LEU A 47 40.53 -22.93 9.46
C LEU A 47 40.82 -23.52 10.83
N VAL A 48 39.84 -23.50 11.75
CA VAL A 48 39.94 -24.15 13.06
C VAL A 48 40.14 -25.65 12.90
N ASP A 49 39.42 -26.28 11.97
CA ASP A 49 39.52 -27.72 11.71
C ASP A 49 40.90 -28.09 11.12
N ILE A 50 41.43 -27.29 10.20
CA ILE A 50 42.79 -27.45 9.67
C ILE A 50 43.82 -27.27 10.80
N SER A 51 43.66 -26.25 11.63
CA SER A 51 44.53 -25.95 12.77
C SER A 51 44.59 -27.12 13.75
N ASN A 52 43.43 -27.64 14.16
CA ASN A 52 43.33 -28.77 15.08
C ASN A 52 43.85 -30.07 14.49
N ARG A 53 43.56 -30.34 13.21
CA ARG A 53 43.92 -31.62 12.57
C ARG A 53 45.42 -31.76 12.32
N PHE A 54 46.09 -30.66 12.01
CA PHE A 54 47.51 -30.67 11.65
C PHE A 54 48.42 -30.02 12.71
N ASP A 55 47.88 -29.72 13.89
CA ASP A 55 48.58 -29.09 15.01
C ASP A 55 49.34 -27.81 14.61
N VAL A 56 48.66 -26.95 13.84
CA VAL A 56 49.20 -25.67 13.37
C VAL A 56 48.46 -24.55 14.07
N SER A 57 49.18 -23.59 14.65
CA SER A 57 48.53 -22.46 15.33
C SER A 57 47.70 -21.61 14.36
N LEU A 58 46.49 -21.22 14.79
CA LEU A 58 45.66 -20.26 14.06
C LEU A 58 46.39 -18.94 13.82
N ASP A 59 47.34 -18.57 14.67
CA ASP A 59 48.23 -17.41 14.49
C ASP A 59 49.03 -17.51 13.18
N ARG A 60 49.66 -18.67 12.94
CA ARG A 60 50.40 -18.98 11.70
C ARG A 60 49.49 -19.02 10.48
N MET A 61 48.22 -19.35 10.66
CA MET A 61 47.23 -19.35 9.58
C MET A 61 46.66 -17.95 9.29
N LEU A 62 46.35 -17.15 10.32
CA LEU A 62 45.56 -15.92 10.23
C LEU A 62 46.38 -14.63 10.36
N LYS A 63 47.28 -14.51 11.34
CA LYS A 63 48.04 -13.26 11.56
C LYS A 63 48.99 -12.94 10.40
N GLY A 64 49.36 -13.95 9.63
CA GLY A 64 50.18 -13.79 8.43
C GLY A 64 49.48 -13.13 7.24
N ASP A 65 48.14 -13.04 7.24
CA ASP A 65 47.32 -12.58 6.12
C ASP A 65 46.30 -11.50 6.54
N THR A 66 46.74 -10.24 6.53
CA THR A 66 45.92 -9.07 6.90
C THR A 66 44.76 -8.80 5.93
N VAL A 67 44.80 -9.35 4.71
CA VAL A 67 43.74 -9.20 3.71
C VAL A 67 42.54 -10.07 4.09
N MET A 68 42.81 -11.32 4.51
CA MET A 68 41.77 -12.23 4.98
C MET A 68 41.06 -11.68 6.22
N VAL A 69 41.82 -11.23 7.23
CA VAL A 69 41.24 -10.69 8.47
C VAL A 69 40.34 -9.48 8.19
N LYS A 70 40.80 -8.53 7.36
CA LYS A 70 39.99 -7.36 6.95
C LYS A 70 38.73 -7.75 6.19
N ARG A 71 38.76 -8.83 5.41
CA ARG A 71 37.58 -9.33 4.68
C ARG A 71 36.52 -9.88 5.65
N ILE A 72 36.94 -10.72 6.59
CA ILE A 72 36.05 -11.28 7.62
C ILE A 72 35.41 -10.15 8.44
N ASP A 73 36.21 -9.18 8.89
CA ASP A 73 35.70 -8.02 9.63
C ASP A 73 34.68 -7.21 8.81
N ARG A 74 34.93 -7.02 7.51
CA ARG A 74 34.02 -6.31 6.62
C ARG A 74 32.70 -7.06 6.45
N GLU A 75 32.73 -8.37 6.22
CA GLU A 75 31.54 -9.20 6.06
C GLU A 75 30.67 -9.19 7.33
N ILE A 76 31.30 -9.32 8.51
CA ILE A 76 30.61 -9.21 9.81
C ILE A 76 29.98 -7.81 9.98
N LYS A 77 30.71 -6.74 9.64
CA LYS A 77 30.22 -5.36 9.75
C LYS A 77 29.04 -5.11 8.83
N ILE A 78 29.09 -5.56 7.58
CA ILE A 78 28.00 -5.43 6.60
C ILE A 78 26.74 -6.14 7.11
N GLY A 79 26.86 -7.38 7.59
CA GLY A 79 25.72 -8.11 8.13
C GLY A 79 25.05 -7.40 9.31
N LYS A 80 25.85 -6.80 10.21
CA LYS A 80 25.32 -5.97 11.31
C LYS A 80 24.62 -4.70 10.82
N GLN A 81 25.16 -4.04 9.80
CA GLN A 81 24.55 -2.83 9.22
C GLN A 81 23.24 -3.14 8.50
N LEU A 82 23.17 -4.25 7.76
CA LEU A 82 21.94 -4.71 7.10
C LEU A 82 20.84 -5.00 8.12
N LYS A 83 21.14 -5.72 9.20
CA LYS A 83 20.18 -5.97 10.28
C LYS A 83 19.65 -4.69 10.92
N LYS A 84 20.53 -3.71 11.18
CA LYS A 84 20.12 -2.38 11.67
C LYS A 84 19.24 -1.65 10.67
N GLY A 85 19.59 -1.68 9.38
CA GLY A 85 18.80 -1.06 8.31
C GLY A 85 17.39 -1.63 8.21
N ILE A 86 17.24 -2.96 8.31
CA ILE A 86 15.93 -3.62 8.30
C ILE A 86 15.08 -3.17 9.51
N ILE A 87 15.67 -3.08 10.69
CA ILE A 87 14.95 -2.62 11.90
C ILE A 87 14.48 -1.17 11.73
N VAL A 88 15.35 -0.28 11.24
CA VAL A 88 15.00 1.13 11.00
C VAL A 88 13.90 1.24 9.95
N PHE A 89 14.02 0.53 8.83
CA PHE A 89 13.01 0.54 7.78
C PHE A 89 11.66 0.03 8.28
N GLY A 90 11.66 -1.07 9.04
CA GLY A 90 10.45 -1.61 9.68
C GLY A 90 9.80 -0.59 10.61
N SER A 91 10.59 0.14 11.41
CA SER A 91 10.06 1.18 12.29
C SER A 91 9.42 2.35 11.53
N ILE A 92 9.98 2.74 10.38
CA ILE A 92 9.43 3.80 9.53
C ILE A 92 8.07 3.39 8.96
N LEU A 93 7.93 2.15 8.48
CA LEU A 93 6.66 1.65 7.96
C LEU A 93 5.55 1.62 9.02
N ILE A 94 5.89 1.25 10.26
CA ILE A 94 4.96 1.27 11.39
C ILE A 94 4.48 2.70 11.66
N VAL A 95 5.39 3.69 11.70
CA VAL A 95 5.05 5.10 11.90
C VAL A 95 4.17 5.62 10.76
N MET A 96 4.48 5.29 9.52
CA MET A 96 3.68 5.68 8.36
C MET A 96 2.25 5.11 8.42
N GLY A 97 2.10 3.84 8.82
CA GLY A 97 0.79 3.23 9.05
C GLY A 97 -0.01 3.88 10.18
N MET A 98 0.66 4.27 11.28
CA MET A 98 0.02 5.01 12.37
C MET A 98 -0.46 6.38 11.92
N ILE A 99 0.35 7.13 11.17
CA ILE A 99 -0.04 8.44 10.60
C ILE A 99 -1.26 8.27 9.70
N TRP A 100 -1.24 7.27 8.81
CA TRP A 100 -2.38 6.97 7.93
C TRP A 100 -3.65 6.67 8.73
N SER A 101 -3.56 5.83 9.76
CA SER A 101 -4.68 5.49 10.63
C SER A 101 -5.26 6.69 11.37
N ILE A 102 -4.42 7.62 11.81
CA ILE A 102 -4.88 8.85 12.48
C ILE A 102 -5.60 9.74 11.47
N LEU A 103 -5.02 9.96 10.29
CA LEU A 103 -5.63 10.77 9.23
C LEU A 103 -6.98 10.20 8.79
N TRP A 104 -7.04 8.89 8.54
CA TRP A 104 -8.29 8.22 8.17
C TRP A 104 -9.35 8.35 9.27
N ASN A 105 -8.99 8.20 10.55
CA ASN A 105 -9.95 8.34 11.64
C ASN A 105 -10.48 9.78 11.79
N ILE A 106 -9.60 10.79 11.68
CA ILE A 106 -10.02 12.20 11.70
C ILE A 106 -10.99 12.48 10.55
N ASN A 107 -10.62 12.05 9.34
CA ASN A 107 -11.43 12.26 8.16
C ASN A 107 -12.76 11.51 8.26
N LYS A 108 -12.74 10.27 8.76
CA LYS A 108 -13.94 9.47 8.95
C LYS A 108 -14.96 10.18 9.83
N ASN A 109 -14.53 10.61 11.01
CA ASN A 109 -15.42 11.30 11.95
C ASN A 109 -15.93 12.63 11.38
N THR A 110 -15.11 13.32 10.58
CA THR A 110 -15.48 14.59 9.95
C THR A 110 -16.52 14.38 8.84
N VAL A 111 -16.26 13.48 7.89
CA VAL A 111 -17.12 13.25 6.73
C VAL A 111 -18.44 12.59 7.13
N GLU A 112 -18.40 11.56 7.98
CA GLU A 112 -19.63 10.93 8.48
C GLU A 112 -20.42 11.90 9.38
N GLY A 113 -19.73 12.70 10.20
CA GLY A 113 -20.36 13.71 11.05
C GLY A 113 -21.10 14.78 10.24
N LYS A 114 -20.43 15.35 9.23
CA LYS A 114 -21.04 16.33 8.30
C LYS A 114 -22.25 15.74 7.59
N PHE A 115 -22.13 14.52 7.07
CA PHE A 115 -23.23 13.84 6.38
C PHE A 115 -24.44 13.69 7.31
N GLN A 116 -24.24 13.18 8.52
CA GLN A 116 -25.34 12.99 9.48
C GLN A 116 -25.97 14.31 9.92
N SER A 117 -25.15 15.32 10.23
CA SER A 117 -25.66 16.66 10.58
C SER A 117 -26.45 17.31 9.43
N GLY A 118 -25.97 17.19 8.18
CA GLY A 118 -26.67 17.74 7.02
C GLY A 118 -27.99 17.03 6.72
N VAL A 119 -28.02 15.70 6.85
CA VAL A 119 -29.25 14.89 6.71
C VAL A 119 -30.28 15.28 7.78
N GLU A 120 -29.85 15.46 9.04
CA GLU A 120 -30.71 15.88 10.15
C GLU A 120 -31.23 17.32 9.97
N GLU A 121 -30.34 18.26 9.64
CA GLU A 121 -30.68 19.68 9.40
C GLU A 121 -31.71 19.83 8.27
N LEU A 122 -31.57 19.04 7.21
CA LEU A 122 -32.47 19.08 6.06
C LEU A 122 -33.76 18.28 6.27
N GLY A 123 -33.89 17.54 7.39
CA GLY A 123 -35.09 16.80 7.76
C GLY A 123 -35.31 15.51 6.98
N PHE A 124 -34.24 14.85 6.53
CA PHE A 124 -34.33 13.55 5.86
C PHE A 124 -34.66 12.43 6.85
N ILE A 125 -35.49 11.48 6.43
CA ILE A 125 -35.90 10.33 7.24
C ILE A 125 -35.23 9.07 6.69
N TYR A 126 -34.58 8.29 7.55
CA TYR A 126 -33.95 7.03 7.13
C TYR A 126 -34.99 5.92 6.97
N ASN A 127 -35.00 5.26 5.81
CA ASN A 127 -35.80 4.07 5.58
C ASN A 127 -34.94 2.81 5.70
N GLU A 128 -35.08 2.08 6.81
CA GLU A 128 -34.30 0.86 7.09
C GLU A 128 -34.54 -0.27 6.08
N GLN A 129 -35.74 -0.36 5.50
CA GLN A 129 -36.09 -1.43 4.55
C GLN A 129 -35.43 -1.24 3.19
N LEU A 130 -35.24 0.03 2.79
CA LEU A 130 -34.74 0.40 1.47
C LEU A 130 -33.29 0.89 1.49
N GLY A 131 -32.75 1.18 2.67
CA GLY A 131 -31.33 1.51 2.87
C GLY A 131 -30.95 2.94 2.49
N TYR A 132 -31.91 3.84 2.30
CA TYR A 132 -31.68 5.24 1.92
C TYR A 132 -32.49 6.21 2.78
N TYR A 133 -32.04 7.46 2.80
CA TYR A 133 -32.73 8.59 3.40
C TYR A 133 -33.69 9.21 2.38
N THR A 134 -34.89 9.59 2.80
CA THR A 134 -35.90 10.22 1.94
C THR A 134 -36.38 11.55 2.50
N LYS A 135 -36.68 12.48 1.59
CA LYS A 135 -37.38 13.72 1.89
C LYS A 135 -38.42 13.98 0.80
N GLU A 136 -39.69 14.00 1.17
CA GLU A 136 -40.80 14.35 0.29
C GLU A 136 -41.05 15.86 0.35
N MET A 137 -41.35 16.46 -0.80
CA MET A 137 -41.80 17.84 -0.93
C MET A 137 -43.29 17.86 -1.26
N GLY A 138 -43.95 18.97 -0.93
CA GLY A 138 -45.42 19.10 -1.01
C GLY A 138 -46.02 19.08 -2.42
N ASP A 139 -45.19 18.98 -3.45
CA ASP A 139 -45.50 18.91 -4.88
C ASP A 139 -45.42 17.49 -5.46
N GLY A 140 -45.17 16.46 -4.63
CA GLY A 140 -44.99 15.07 -5.07
C GLY A 140 -43.53 14.71 -5.41
N THR A 141 -42.63 15.68 -5.31
CA THR A 141 -41.19 15.47 -5.50
C THR A 141 -40.57 14.73 -4.32
N THR A 142 -39.69 13.75 -4.58
CA THR A 142 -38.96 13.01 -3.54
C THR A 142 -37.45 13.02 -3.77
N PHE A 143 -36.70 13.45 -2.76
CA PHE A 143 -35.24 13.36 -2.71
C PHE A 143 -34.82 12.08 -1.98
N LYS A 144 -33.83 11.38 -2.53
CA LYS A 144 -33.23 10.18 -1.94
C LYS A 144 -31.73 10.33 -1.81
N LEU A 145 -31.23 10.10 -0.60
CA LEU A 145 -29.80 10.08 -0.29
C LEU A 145 -29.38 8.66 0.12
N PRO A 146 -28.33 8.09 -0.48
CA PRO A 146 -27.81 6.79 -0.06
C PRO A 146 -27.26 6.86 1.37
N ASN A 147 -27.38 5.78 2.15
CA ASN A 147 -26.73 5.69 3.45
C ASN A 147 -25.21 5.53 3.27
N GLN A 148 -24.48 6.63 3.35
CA GLN A 148 -23.05 6.65 3.14
C GLN A 148 -22.29 6.31 4.43
N LYS A 149 -21.24 5.49 4.27
CA LYS A 149 -20.27 5.17 5.30
C LYS A 149 -18.88 5.30 4.72
N MET A 150 -17.93 5.71 5.54
CA MET A 150 -16.55 5.84 5.08
C MET A 150 -16.00 4.48 4.69
N PRO A 151 -15.29 4.40 3.55
CA PRO A 151 -14.59 3.18 3.17
C PRO A 151 -13.59 2.75 4.25
N ASP A 152 -13.36 1.44 4.35
CA ASP A 152 -12.47 0.87 5.37
C ASP A 152 -11.04 1.45 5.28
N LEU A 153 -10.29 1.36 6.39
CA LEU A 153 -8.95 1.94 6.51
C LEU A 153 -7.97 1.54 5.38
N LEU A 154 -8.12 0.33 4.85
CA LEU A 154 -7.26 -0.23 3.79
C LEU A 154 -7.78 0.02 2.36
N ASP A 155 -8.90 0.71 2.22
CA ASP A 155 -9.40 1.18 0.92
C ASP A 155 -8.62 2.40 0.41
N PHE A 156 -7.85 3.04 1.30
CA PHE A 156 -7.01 4.20 1.03
C PHE A 156 -7.76 5.46 0.57
N SER A 157 -9.08 5.50 0.75
CA SER A 157 -9.93 6.66 0.47
C SER A 157 -10.08 7.56 1.70
N LEU A 158 -10.10 8.88 1.46
CA LEU A 158 -10.40 9.92 2.45
C LEU A 158 -11.77 10.56 2.18
N ASP A 159 -12.67 9.83 1.54
CA ASP A 159 -14.00 10.32 1.24
C ASP A 159 -14.94 9.16 0.90
N PHE A 160 -16.24 9.44 0.77
CA PHE A 160 -17.19 8.46 0.27
C PHE A 160 -16.92 8.12 -1.20
N HIS A 161 -17.04 6.83 -1.55
CA HIS A 161 -16.94 6.36 -2.93
C HIS A 161 -18.05 6.90 -3.84
N ALA A 162 -19.23 7.13 -3.26
CA ALA A 162 -20.41 7.55 -4.00
C ALA A 162 -21.01 8.79 -3.35
N LYS A 163 -20.81 9.94 -3.98
CA LYS A 163 -21.49 11.18 -3.61
C LYS A 163 -22.51 11.51 -4.68
N HIS A 164 -23.74 11.07 -4.44
CA HIS A 164 -24.84 11.44 -5.31
C HIS A 164 -26.11 11.67 -4.51
N LEU A 165 -27.00 12.45 -5.12
CA LEU A 165 -28.34 12.73 -4.67
C LEU A 165 -29.28 12.30 -5.80
N ASP A 166 -30.19 11.38 -5.49
CA ASP A 166 -31.21 10.94 -6.43
C ASP A 166 -32.51 11.71 -6.18
N TYR A 167 -33.18 12.09 -7.25
CA TYR A 167 -34.37 12.91 -7.22
C TYR A 167 -35.44 12.29 -8.12
N TYR A 168 -36.69 12.25 -7.65
CA TYR A 168 -37.82 11.70 -8.38
C TYR A 168 -38.93 12.75 -8.42
N THR A 169 -39.47 12.99 -9.62
CA THR A 169 -40.60 13.90 -9.82
C THR A 169 -41.50 13.40 -10.93
N GLU A 170 -42.73 13.91 -10.93
CA GLU A 170 -43.70 13.66 -11.98
C GLU A 170 -43.91 14.95 -12.76
N ILE A 171 -43.41 15.00 -13.99
CA ILE A 171 -43.60 16.14 -14.89
C ILE A 171 -44.33 15.61 -16.12
N ARG A 172 -45.52 16.19 -16.40
CA ARG A 172 -46.34 15.85 -17.58
C ARG A 172 -46.77 14.37 -17.65
N ASP A 173 -47.23 13.80 -16.54
CA ASP A 173 -47.66 12.39 -16.42
C ASP A 173 -46.54 11.35 -16.65
N GLU A 174 -45.27 11.79 -16.67
CA GLU A 174 -44.09 10.92 -16.74
C GLU A 174 -43.24 11.06 -15.46
N THR A 175 -42.82 9.92 -14.89
CA THR A 175 -41.91 9.91 -13.75
C THR A 175 -40.45 10.05 -14.21
N LEU A 176 -39.82 11.16 -13.84
CA LEU A 176 -38.41 11.44 -14.09
C LEU A 176 -37.56 11.06 -12.88
N TRP A 177 -36.40 10.46 -13.15
CA TRP A 177 -35.36 10.21 -12.17
C TRP A 177 -34.10 10.99 -12.55
N LEU A 178 -33.67 11.90 -11.68
CA LEU A 178 -32.44 12.67 -11.85
C LEU A 178 -31.40 12.22 -10.83
N ARG A 179 -30.16 12.08 -11.28
CA ARG A 179 -29.00 11.85 -10.42
C ARG A 179 -28.06 13.04 -10.48
N TRP A 180 -27.83 13.63 -9.32
CA TRP A 180 -26.89 14.72 -9.11
C TRP A 180 -25.61 14.22 -8.44
N SER A 181 -24.44 14.59 -8.94
CA SER A 181 -23.13 14.17 -8.39
C SER A 181 -22.19 15.31 -7.99
N GLY A 182 -22.72 16.55 -7.87
CA GLY A 182 -21.94 17.75 -7.54
C GLY A 182 -21.05 18.21 -8.69
N LYS A 183 -20.48 19.43 -8.61
CA LYS A 183 -19.74 20.03 -9.75
C LYS A 183 -18.54 19.20 -10.20
N ASP A 184 -18.37 19.07 -11.51
CA ASP A 184 -17.17 18.48 -12.12
C ASP A 184 -15.95 19.42 -12.00
N LYS A 185 -14.78 18.96 -12.48
CA LYS A 185 -13.53 19.73 -12.42
C LYS A 185 -13.58 21.04 -13.21
N ASP A 186 -14.52 21.16 -14.14
CA ASP A 186 -14.74 22.33 -14.99
C ASP A 186 -15.83 23.26 -14.42
N GLY A 187 -16.37 22.94 -13.23
CA GLY A 187 -17.37 23.73 -12.53
C GLY A 187 -18.79 23.56 -13.07
N GLN A 188 -19.02 22.60 -13.98
CA GLN A 188 -20.35 22.30 -14.50
C GLN A 188 -21.08 21.35 -13.56
N ASN A 189 -22.41 21.38 -13.59
CA ASN A 189 -23.30 20.54 -12.81
C ASN A 189 -23.60 19.23 -13.57
N PRO A 190 -22.97 18.08 -13.24
CA PRO A 190 -23.23 16.81 -13.89
C PRO A 190 -24.55 16.23 -13.38
N VAL A 191 -25.63 16.71 -13.98
CA VAL A 191 -26.97 16.13 -13.82
C VAL A 191 -27.16 15.08 -14.89
N THR A 192 -27.39 13.85 -14.46
CA THR A 192 -27.82 12.77 -15.36
C THR A 192 -29.33 12.61 -15.24
N ILE A 193 -30.04 12.72 -16.37
CA ILE A 193 -31.50 12.57 -16.44
C ILE A 193 -31.82 11.17 -16.97
N HIS A 194 -32.70 10.46 -16.27
CA HIS A 194 -33.22 9.16 -16.66
C HIS A 194 -34.75 9.20 -16.70
N LEU A 195 -35.34 8.61 -17.73
CA LEU A 195 -36.77 8.31 -17.78
C LEU A 195 -37.02 6.90 -17.22
N LEU A 196 -38.13 6.72 -16.49
CA LEU A 196 -38.54 5.39 -16.04
C LEU A 196 -39.02 4.51 -17.21
N GLU A 197 -39.61 5.13 -18.24
CA GLU A 197 -40.01 4.47 -19.49
C GLU A 197 -39.50 5.28 -20.69
N GLY A 198 -38.61 4.69 -21.50
CA GLY A 198 -38.10 5.30 -22.73
C GLY A 198 -36.74 6.00 -22.60
N SER A 199 -36.38 6.80 -23.60
CA SER A 199 -35.10 7.54 -23.68
C SER A 199 -35.31 8.91 -24.28
N LEU A 200 -34.84 9.97 -23.60
CA LEU A 200 -34.84 11.34 -24.14
C LEU A 200 -33.78 11.48 -25.23
N SER A 201 -34.08 12.24 -26.28
CA SER A 201 -33.05 12.75 -27.17
C SER A 201 -32.20 13.80 -26.46
N LYS A 202 -30.94 13.99 -26.90
CA LYS A 202 -30.02 14.99 -26.32
C LYS A 202 -30.61 16.40 -26.30
N LYS A 203 -31.45 16.74 -27.28
CA LYS A 203 -32.09 18.06 -27.38
C LYS A 203 -33.20 18.21 -26.34
N GLU A 204 -33.99 17.17 -26.11
CA GLU A 204 -35.04 17.18 -25.08
C GLU A 204 -34.43 17.25 -23.68
N GLU A 205 -33.30 16.56 -23.46
CA GLU A 205 -32.54 16.65 -22.20
C GLU A 205 -32.02 18.08 -21.94
N GLU A 206 -31.54 18.76 -22.98
CA GLU A 206 -31.03 20.14 -22.91
C GLU A 206 -32.16 21.17 -22.73
N ASP A 207 -33.30 20.98 -23.42
CA ASP A 207 -34.50 21.80 -23.27
C ASP A 207 -35.11 21.65 -21.86
N LEU A 208 -35.09 20.43 -21.27
CA LEU A 208 -35.49 20.17 -19.89
C LEU A 208 -34.54 20.84 -18.88
N LYS A 209 -33.22 20.76 -19.10
CA LYS A 209 -32.18 21.43 -18.28
C LYS A 209 -32.33 22.94 -18.24
N ASN A 210 -32.79 23.55 -19.33
CA ASN A 210 -32.99 24.99 -19.44
C ASN A 210 -34.38 25.47 -18.96
N GLY A 211 -35.26 24.55 -18.56
CA GLY A 211 -36.58 24.87 -18.00
C GLY A 211 -36.50 25.46 -16.59
N THR A 212 -37.35 26.45 -16.28
CA THR A 212 -37.40 27.12 -14.97
C THR A 212 -37.66 26.16 -13.79
N GLU A 213 -38.45 25.12 -14.02
CA GLU A 213 -38.80 24.11 -13.02
C GLU A 213 -37.57 23.26 -12.64
N LEU A 214 -36.82 22.78 -13.63
CA LEU A 214 -35.61 21.98 -13.39
C LEU A 214 -34.46 22.81 -12.82
N SER A 215 -34.36 24.09 -13.19
CA SER A 215 -33.38 25.01 -12.60
C SER A 215 -33.56 25.14 -11.07
N ASN A 216 -34.79 25.31 -10.58
CA ASN A 216 -35.05 25.41 -9.15
C ASN A 216 -34.72 24.10 -8.41
N ILE A 217 -35.04 22.96 -9.03
CA ILE A 217 -34.72 21.63 -8.51
C ILE A 217 -33.19 21.43 -8.44
N ILE A 218 -32.47 21.87 -9.46
CA ILE A 218 -31.01 21.81 -9.53
C ILE A 218 -30.38 22.67 -8.43
N ASP A 219 -30.87 23.89 -8.20
CA ASP A 219 -30.36 24.77 -7.15
C ASP A 219 -30.60 24.17 -5.75
N GLU A 220 -31.75 23.54 -5.54
CA GLU A 220 -32.06 22.86 -4.28
C GLU A 220 -31.24 21.57 -4.10
N ALA A 221 -31.05 20.80 -5.17
CA ALA A 221 -30.17 19.64 -5.18
C ALA A 221 -28.71 20.03 -4.88
N GLU A 222 -28.24 21.15 -5.44
CA GLU A 222 -26.92 21.72 -5.12
C GLU A 222 -26.81 22.06 -3.63
N LYS A 223 -27.81 22.77 -3.08
CA LYS A 223 -27.83 23.11 -1.64
C LYS A 223 -27.79 21.85 -0.77
N ILE A 224 -28.61 20.85 -1.06
CA ILE A 224 -28.63 19.59 -0.32
C ILE A 224 -27.27 18.88 -0.43
N TYR A 225 -26.71 18.82 -1.64
CA TYR A 225 -25.43 18.18 -1.88
C TYR A 225 -24.28 18.87 -1.13
N GLU A 226 -24.20 20.20 -1.18
CA GLU A 226 -23.17 20.97 -0.46
C GLU A 226 -23.31 20.79 1.06
N THR A 227 -24.53 20.85 1.60
CA THR A 227 -24.78 20.67 3.04
C THR A 227 -24.40 19.28 3.54
N VAL A 228 -24.59 18.24 2.72
CA VAL A 228 -24.39 16.84 3.13
C VAL A 228 -22.97 16.34 2.82
N TYR A 229 -22.33 16.82 1.75
CA TYR A 229 -21.08 16.25 1.23
C TYR A 229 -19.85 17.17 1.23
N LYS A 230 -19.99 18.47 1.52
CA LYS A 230 -18.85 19.43 1.57
C LYS A 230 -18.67 20.05 2.95
#